data_AF-A0A3D0RM09-F1
#
_entry.id   AF-A0A3D0RM09-F1
#
_cell.length_a   1.000
_cell.length_b   1.000
_cell.length_c   1.000
_cell.angle_alpha   90.00
_cell.angle_beta   90.00
_cell.angle_gamma   90.00
#
_symmetry.space_group_name_H-M   'P 1'
#
loop_
_entity.id
_entity.type
_entity.pdbx_description
1 polymer ?
#
loop_
_entity_poly.entity_id
_entity_poly.type
_entity_poly.pdbx_seq_one_letter_code
_entity_poly.pdbx_strand_id
1 'polypeptide(L)'
;AEKNLQAEISDWDFDRIHVLARELWNEALEKISVEGGTKDEKTIFYTALYHTLIDPRTFTDVDGNYPGGDGKIRQRSTFTKRTIFSGWDVFRSQFPLQTIINPEVVSDMINSLVTLAEESGNDYLERWEFLNAYSGCMIGNPAVSIITDAYAKGIRNFDIAKAYTYSRQTVEKFGNGEKGFSDGISTTLEHAYFEWCLSQLAHHLNKPEDEKLYAVRAQSYRNIFDPSVNWFRPKKGSGDWLPWPEKGRLTQNYGCVESNPYQQGWFVPHDLEGMANLMGGREKVIKDLISFFENVPEDMLWNDYYNHANEPVHHVPFLFNRLGAPWLTQRWTREICSRAYHNSVEGLVGNEDIGQMSAWYVLAASGLHPVCPGETRLEITSPVFSKITIRLDPRYAQGKTFTIEAQDNSVKNRYIQGATLNGKTWNKCYIDYADIIRGGTLTLQMGAGPNKEWGN
;
A
#
# COMPACT_ATOMS: atom_id res chain seq x y z
N ALA A 1 -11.40 17.81 26.36
CA ALA A 1 -11.22 19.24 25.98
C ALA A 1 -10.49 20.09 27.05
N GLU A 2 -11.13 20.59 28.12
CA GLU A 2 -10.44 21.44 29.13
C GLU A 2 -9.21 20.76 29.74
N LYS A 3 -9.34 19.47 30.08
CA LYS A 3 -8.22 18.65 30.57
C LYS A 3 -7.07 18.55 29.56
N ASN A 4 -7.35 18.45 28.26
CA ASN A 4 -6.31 18.37 27.22
C ASN A 4 -5.50 19.67 27.20
N LEU A 5 -6.20 20.81 27.18
CA LEU A 5 -5.57 22.13 27.21
C LEU A 5 -4.69 22.34 28.45
N GLN A 6 -5.19 21.96 29.63
CA GLN A 6 -4.43 22.07 30.88
C GLN A 6 -3.20 21.15 30.92
N ALA A 7 -3.26 19.98 30.27
CA ALA A 7 -2.16 19.03 30.21
C ALA A 7 -1.09 19.43 29.17
N GLU A 8 -1.49 19.99 28.03
CA GLU A 8 -0.61 20.23 26.88
C GLU A 8 -0.05 21.65 26.83
N ILE A 9 -0.82 22.67 27.25
CA ILE A 9 -0.48 24.09 27.10
C ILE A 9 -0.82 24.87 28.40
N SER A 10 -0.26 24.44 29.53
CA SER A 10 -0.57 25.04 30.84
C SER A 10 -0.14 26.52 30.99
N ASP A 11 0.89 26.94 30.25
CA ASP A 11 1.49 28.28 30.33
C ASP A 11 1.03 29.23 29.22
N TRP A 12 0.28 28.75 28.23
CA TRP A 12 -0.23 29.52 27.09
C TRP A 12 0.85 30.25 26.26
N ASP A 13 2.09 29.74 26.26
CA ASP A 13 3.21 30.34 25.53
C ASP A 13 3.23 29.86 24.07
N PHE A 14 2.83 30.75 23.15
CA PHE A 14 2.79 30.46 21.72
C PHE A 14 4.17 30.15 21.13
N ASP A 15 5.21 30.92 21.49
CA ASP A 15 6.54 30.77 20.93
C ASP A 15 7.16 29.43 21.36
N ARG A 16 6.95 29.06 22.63
CA ARG A 16 7.36 27.74 23.14
C ARG A 16 6.66 26.60 22.39
N ILE A 17 5.35 26.68 22.18
CA ILE A 17 4.60 25.64 21.46
C ILE A 17 5.03 25.56 20.00
N HIS A 18 5.29 26.69 19.35
CA HIS A 18 5.79 26.71 17.97
C HIS A 18 7.17 26.05 17.86
N VAL A 19 8.10 26.31 18.79
CA VAL A 19 9.41 25.63 18.84
C VAL A 19 9.23 24.13 19.05
N LEU A 20 8.44 23.72 20.05
CA LEU A 20 8.16 22.31 20.33
C LEU A 20 7.55 21.58 19.12
N ALA A 21 6.60 22.21 18.42
CA ALA A 21 6.01 21.64 17.22
C ALA A 21 7.05 21.40 16.11
N ARG A 22 8.01 22.32 15.92
CA ARG A 22 9.10 22.14 14.95
C ARG A 22 10.05 21.01 15.35
N GLU A 23 10.34 20.87 16.65
CA GLU A 23 11.18 19.78 17.16
C GLU A 23 10.52 18.42 16.94
N LEU A 24 9.23 18.30 17.27
CA LEU A 24 8.44 17.08 17.03
C LEU A 24 8.36 16.72 15.55
N TRP A 25 8.19 17.70 14.66
CA TRP A 25 8.25 17.46 13.22
C TRP A 25 9.63 17.02 12.74
N ASN A 26 10.71 17.61 13.26
CA ASN A 26 12.06 17.14 12.93
C ASN A 26 12.26 15.69 13.37
N GLU A 27 11.88 15.32 14.59
CA GLU A 27 11.96 13.93 15.07
C GLU A 27 11.13 12.97 14.20
N ALA A 28 9.92 13.37 13.82
CA ALA A 28 9.03 12.56 12.99
C ALA A 28 9.60 12.36 11.57
N LEU A 29 10.14 13.42 10.96
CA LEU A 29 10.73 13.36 9.61
C LEU A 29 12.10 12.66 9.61
N GLU A 30 12.83 12.67 10.72
CA GLU A 30 14.11 11.96 10.86
C GLU A 30 13.98 10.42 10.82
N LYS A 31 12.76 9.88 10.84
CA LYS A 31 12.49 8.45 10.62
C LYS A 31 13.10 7.95 9.31
N ILE A 32 13.18 8.80 8.28
CA ILE A 32 13.94 8.53 7.06
C ILE A 32 14.84 9.72 6.72
N SER A 33 16.14 9.46 6.64
CA SER A 33 17.15 10.46 6.24
C SER A 33 17.66 10.17 4.82
N VAL A 34 17.78 11.21 3.98
CA VAL A 34 18.23 11.07 2.58
C VAL A 34 19.45 11.94 2.26
N GLU A 35 20.39 11.38 1.49
CA GLU A 35 21.57 12.08 0.95
C GLU A 35 21.66 11.92 -0.57
N GLY A 36 22.37 12.85 -1.24
CA GLY A 36 22.31 13.01 -2.69
C GLY A 36 21.01 13.67 -3.14
N GLY A 37 20.71 13.58 -4.43
CA GLY A 37 19.57 14.30 -5.04
C GLY A 37 19.73 15.82 -5.02
N THR A 38 18.82 16.49 -5.71
CA THR A 38 18.70 17.95 -5.73
C THR A 38 17.99 18.47 -4.48
N LYS A 39 18.08 19.78 -4.24
CA LYS A 39 17.29 20.42 -3.18
C LYS A 39 15.79 20.21 -3.40
N ASP A 40 15.35 20.24 -4.66
CA ASP A 40 13.94 20.10 -5.03
C ASP A 40 13.41 18.69 -4.71
N GLU A 41 14.15 17.65 -5.11
CA GLU A 41 13.81 16.26 -4.79
C GLU A 41 13.74 16.01 -3.27
N LYS A 42 14.62 16.64 -2.47
CA LYS A 42 14.56 16.57 -1.01
C LYS A 42 13.34 17.27 -0.45
N THR A 43 12.95 18.43 -1.00
CA THR A 43 11.73 19.12 -0.59
C THR A 43 10.51 18.27 -0.89
N ILE A 44 10.40 17.70 -2.09
CA ILE A 44 9.32 16.78 -2.45
C ILE A 44 9.28 15.59 -1.48
N PHE A 45 10.42 14.98 -1.19
CA PHE A 45 10.50 13.82 -0.30
C PHE A 45 10.04 14.12 1.13
N TYR A 46 10.54 15.21 1.74
CA TYR A 46 10.16 15.54 3.10
C TYR A 46 8.73 16.09 3.22
N THR A 47 8.20 16.75 2.18
CA THR A 47 6.78 17.11 2.11
C THR A 47 5.90 15.87 1.98
N ALA A 48 6.28 14.91 1.13
CA ALA A 48 5.57 13.64 1.02
C ALA A 48 5.61 12.88 2.35
N LEU A 49 6.78 12.73 2.97
CA LEU A 49 6.90 12.10 4.29
C LEU A 49 6.05 12.81 5.35
N TYR A 50 6.00 14.15 5.34
CA TYR A 50 5.11 14.92 6.19
C TYR A 50 3.63 14.54 5.98
N HIS A 51 3.14 14.48 4.74
CA HIS A 51 1.74 14.10 4.46
C HIS A 51 1.42 12.69 5.00
N THR A 52 2.35 11.74 4.91
CA THR A 52 2.17 10.38 5.45
C THR A 52 2.12 10.30 6.98
N LEU A 53 2.38 11.41 7.68
CA LEU A 53 2.46 11.46 9.14
C LEU A 53 1.31 12.28 9.77
N ILE A 54 0.41 12.84 8.96
CA ILE A 54 -0.74 13.62 9.43
C ILE A 54 -1.84 12.69 9.96
N ASP A 55 -2.13 11.63 9.20
CA ASP A 55 -3.18 10.66 9.49
C ASP A 55 -2.66 9.21 9.41
N PRO A 56 -3.23 8.28 10.21
CA PRO A 56 -4.40 8.46 11.07
C PRO A 56 -4.08 9.20 12.39
N ARG A 57 -4.95 10.16 12.75
CA ARG A 57 -4.75 11.04 13.92
C ARG A 57 -5.31 10.44 15.22
N THR A 58 -4.82 10.92 16.35
CA THR A 58 -5.36 10.58 17.68
C THR A 58 -6.81 11.05 17.82
N PHE A 59 -7.66 10.17 18.33
CA PHE A 59 -9.08 10.39 18.61
C PHE A 59 -9.42 10.08 20.09
N THR A 60 -8.43 10.23 20.97
CA THR A 60 -8.57 10.03 22.42
C THR A 60 -8.18 11.32 23.14
N ASP A 61 -8.93 11.69 24.19
CA ASP A 61 -8.56 12.75 25.13
C ASP A 61 -7.37 12.31 26.02
N VAL A 62 -6.71 13.27 26.70
CA VAL A 62 -5.52 12.99 27.54
C VAL A 62 -5.79 12.03 28.71
N ASP A 63 -7.05 11.86 29.10
CA ASP A 63 -7.47 10.92 30.14
C ASP A 63 -7.91 9.55 29.58
N GLY A 64 -7.71 9.30 28.29
CA GLY A 64 -8.01 8.02 27.64
C GLY A 64 -9.45 7.88 27.15
N ASN A 65 -10.27 8.94 27.26
CA ASN A 65 -11.67 8.92 26.83
C ASN A 65 -11.84 9.17 25.33
N TYR A 66 -12.79 8.47 24.70
CA TYR A 66 -13.23 8.71 23.32
C TYR A 66 -14.71 8.34 23.15
N PRO A 67 -15.45 8.95 22.20
CA PRO A 67 -16.80 8.51 21.87
C PRO A 67 -16.73 7.19 21.09
N GLY A 68 -17.32 6.13 21.63
CA GLY A 68 -17.38 4.81 21.00
C GLY A 68 -18.31 4.79 19.78
N GLY A 69 -18.28 3.68 19.04
CA GLY A 69 -19.12 3.50 17.84
C GLY A 69 -20.63 3.59 18.09
N ASP A 70 -21.09 3.41 19.34
CA ASP A 70 -22.48 3.60 19.79
C ASP A 70 -22.77 5.00 20.37
N GLY A 71 -21.82 5.94 20.23
CA GLY A 71 -21.90 7.29 20.80
C GLY A 71 -21.69 7.36 22.32
N LYS A 72 -21.48 6.23 23.01
CA LYS A 72 -21.17 6.23 24.45
C LYS A 72 -19.70 6.48 24.68
N ILE A 73 -19.37 7.23 25.73
CA ILE A 73 -17.97 7.46 26.10
C ILE A 73 -17.33 6.16 26.58
N ARG A 74 -16.18 5.83 26.00
CA ARG A 74 -15.33 4.70 26.33
C ARG A 74 -14.00 5.24 26.85
N GLN A 75 -13.35 4.45 27.70
CA GLN A 75 -12.02 4.76 28.20
C GLN A 75 -11.13 3.54 28.00
N ARG A 76 -9.99 3.70 27.32
CA ARG A 76 -9.00 2.64 27.15
C ARG A 76 -7.59 3.20 27.28
N SER A 77 -6.70 2.39 27.86
CA SER A 77 -5.29 2.75 28.06
C SER A 77 -4.32 1.81 27.35
N THR A 78 -4.81 0.76 26.68
CA THR A 78 -3.97 -0.27 26.06
C THR A 78 -3.52 0.08 24.64
N PHE A 79 -4.15 1.05 24.00
CA PHE A 79 -3.79 1.58 22.68
C PHE A 79 -4.33 3.02 22.56
N THR A 80 -3.80 3.80 21.62
CA THR A 80 -4.36 5.12 21.29
C THR A 80 -5.46 4.95 20.24
N LYS A 81 -6.69 5.38 20.54
CA LYS A 81 -7.76 5.36 19.52
C LYS A 81 -7.38 6.32 18.41
N ARG A 82 -7.45 5.85 17.18
CA ARG A 82 -7.16 6.60 15.95
C ARG A 82 -8.42 6.75 15.12
N THR A 83 -8.41 7.75 14.26
CA THR A 83 -9.45 7.99 13.25
C THR A 83 -8.83 8.43 11.92
N ILE A 84 -9.63 8.40 10.86
CA ILE A 84 -9.28 8.63 9.45
C ILE A 84 -8.54 7.41 8.89
N PHE A 85 -9.31 6.44 8.42
CA PHE A 85 -8.79 5.31 7.66
C PHE A 85 -9.43 5.29 6.28
N SER A 86 -8.76 5.88 5.28
CA SER A 86 -9.17 5.85 3.88
C SER A 86 -8.79 4.52 3.24
N GLY A 87 -9.44 3.44 3.71
CA GLY A 87 -8.90 2.10 3.59
C GLY A 87 -8.59 1.66 2.17
N TRP A 88 -9.44 1.98 1.19
CA TRP A 88 -9.26 1.58 -0.22
C TRP A 88 -7.96 2.11 -0.83
N ASP A 89 -7.46 3.23 -0.32
CA ASP A 89 -6.23 3.87 -0.76
C ASP A 89 -5.05 3.38 0.07
N VAL A 90 -5.14 3.60 1.38
CA VAL A 90 -4.00 3.55 2.29
C VAL A 90 -3.45 2.15 2.52
N PHE A 91 -4.19 1.08 2.19
CA PHE A 91 -3.67 -0.28 2.31
C PHE A 91 -2.52 -0.56 1.33
N ARG A 92 -2.44 0.20 0.23
CA ARG A 92 -1.55 -0.08 -0.91
C ARG A 92 -0.11 0.36 -0.66
N SER A 93 0.08 1.57 -0.12
CA SER A 93 1.42 2.15 0.13
C SER A 93 1.54 2.77 1.52
N GLN A 94 0.51 3.49 1.99
CA GLN A 94 0.59 4.22 3.26
C GLN A 94 0.78 3.29 4.48
N PHE A 95 -0.11 2.32 4.71
CA PHE A 95 0.06 1.36 5.81
C PHE A 95 1.32 0.50 5.67
N PRO A 96 1.68 0.00 4.48
CA PRO A 96 2.97 -0.64 4.29
C PRO A 96 4.18 0.22 4.68
N LEU A 97 4.18 1.52 4.37
CA LEU A 97 5.19 2.45 4.86
C LEU A 97 5.16 2.52 6.40
N GLN A 98 3.97 2.70 6.99
CA GLN A 98 3.81 2.76 8.44
C GLN A 98 4.28 1.47 9.14
N THR A 99 4.19 0.28 8.50
CA THR A 99 4.76 -0.94 9.09
C THR A 99 6.27 -0.86 9.31
N ILE A 100 6.99 -0.02 8.55
CA ILE A 100 8.44 0.17 8.67
C ILE A 100 8.75 1.29 9.66
N ILE A 101 8.08 2.44 9.56
CA ILE A 101 8.47 3.66 10.27
C ILE A 101 7.62 3.98 11.51
N ASN A 102 6.40 3.43 11.61
CA ASN A 102 5.44 3.66 12.71
C ASN A 102 4.60 2.42 13.05
N PRO A 103 5.19 1.29 13.46
CA PRO A 103 4.43 0.04 13.65
C PRO A 103 3.36 0.13 14.76
N GLU A 104 3.55 1.01 15.74
CA GLU A 104 2.57 1.30 16.78
C GLU A 104 1.30 1.96 16.23
N VAL A 105 1.41 2.89 15.28
CA VAL A 105 0.25 3.52 14.63
C VAL A 105 -0.57 2.49 13.86
N VAL A 106 0.08 1.50 13.25
CA VAL A 106 -0.60 0.38 12.59
C VAL A 106 -1.39 -0.44 13.62
N SER A 107 -0.78 -0.78 14.75
CA SER A 107 -1.45 -1.54 15.83
C SER A 107 -2.62 -0.75 16.43
N ASP A 108 -2.43 0.54 16.68
CA ASP A 108 -3.46 1.47 17.17
C ASP A 108 -4.65 1.53 16.21
N MET A 109 -4.40 1.69 14.91
CA MET A 109 -5.47 1.76 13.91
C MET A 109 -6.24 0.44 13.82
N ILE A 110 -5.56 -0.70 13.84
CA ILE A 110 -6.21 -2.02 13.84
C ILE A 110 -7.13 -2.16 15.07
N ASN A 111 -6.63 -1.84 16.27
CA ASN A 111 -7.48 -1.82 17.47
C ASN A 111 -8.64 -0.83 17.36
N SER A 112 -8.43 0.29 16.68
CA SER A 112 -9.47 1.31 16.45
C SER A 112 -10.59 0.78 15.56
N LEU A 113 -10.27 0.06 14.48
CA LEU A 113 -11.26 -0.59 13.61
C LEU A 113 -11.96 -1.76 14.32
N VAL A 114 -11.21 -2.58 15.06
CA VAL A 114 -11.77 -3.71 15.83
C VAL A 114 -12.76 -3.22 16.89
N THR A 115 -12.39 -2.19 17.64
CA THR A 115 -13.28 -1.62 18.66
C THR A 115 -14.45 -0.88 18.05
N LEU A 116 -14.30 -0.25 16.89
CA LEU A 116 -15.42 0.34 16.16
C LEU A 116 -16.44 -0.74 15.76
N ALA A 117 -15.99 -1.89 15.24
CA ALA A 117 -16.85 -3.02 14.91
C ALA A 117 -17.61 -3.58 16.12
N GLU A 118 -16.92 -3.73 17.25
CA GLU A 118 -17.53 -4.16 18.52
C GLU A 118 -18.54 -3.15 19.06
N GLU A 119 -18.15 -1.88 19.16
CA GLU A 119 -18.93 -0.86 19.85
C GLU A 119 -20.15 -0.41 19.04
N SER A 120 -20.05 -0.39 17.70
CA SER A 120 -21.18 -0.06 16.83
C SER A 120 -22.23 -1.18 16.74
N GLY A 121 -21.86 -2.42 17.10
CA GLY A 121 -22.69 -3.61 16.90
C GLY A 121 -22.83 -4.04 15.45
N ASN A 122 -21.99 -3.51 14.54
CA ASN A 122 -21.99 -3.90 13.13
C ASN A 122 -21.40 -5.31 12.92
N ASP A 123 -20.46 -5.74 13.78
CA ASP A 123 -19.76 -7.03 13.67
C ASP A 123 -19.02 -7.25 12.34
N TYR A 124 -18.55 -6.18 11.70
CA TYR A 124 -17.64 -6.23 10.54
C TYR A 124 -16.75 -4.98 10.52
N LEU A 125 -15.58 -5.05 9.88
CA LEU A 125 -14.62 -3.95 9.82
C LEU A 125 -15.07 -2.90 8.82
N GLU A 126 -14.94 -1.62 9.19
CA GLU A 126 -15.14 -0.51 8.26
C GLU A 126 -13.98 -0.44 7.24
N ARG A 127 -14.32 -0.10 6.00
CA ARG A 127 -13.40 0.12 4.89
C ARG A 127 -13.01 1.58 4.70
N TRP A 128 -13.87 2.54 5.09
CA TRP A 128 -13.50 3.95 5.20
C TRP A 128 -14.11 4.56 6.46
N GLU A 129 -13.25 4.74 7.46
CA GLU A 129 -13.64 5.19 8.79
C GLU A 129 -13.35 6.69 8.95
N PHE A 130 -14.31 7.40 9.54
CA PHE A 130 -14.20 8.82 9.86
C PHE A 130 -14.90 9.14 11.17
N LEU A 131 -14.16 9.74 12.10
CA LEU A 131 -14.60 10.14 13.44
C LEU A 131 -15.27 9.02 14.24
N ASN A 132 -14.66 7.83 14.20
CA ASN A 132 -15.11 6.58 14.78
C ASN A 132 -16.51 6.15 14.29
N ALA A 133 -16.78 6.36 12.99
CA ALA A 133 -18.04 6.01 12.36
C ALA A 133 -17.83 5.33 11.00
N TYR A 134 -18.88 4.62 10.57
CA TYR A 134 -18.94 3.94 9.29
C TYR A 134 -19.37 4.89 8.17
N SER A 135 -18.54 5.05 7.13
CA SER A 135 -18.97 5.73 5.89
C SER A 135 -19.33 4.73 4.78
N GLY A 136 -18.74 3.53 4.80
CA GLY A 136 -18.89 2.52 3.77
C GLY A 136 -18.23 2.82 2.42
N CYS A 137 -17.47 3.91 2.30
CA CYS A 137 -16.63 4.26 1.15
C CYS A 137 -15.35 3.38 1.14
N MET A 138 -14.60 3.13 0.07
CA MET A 138 -15.06 2.83 -1.29
C MET A 138 -15.46 1.34 -1.40
N ILE A 139 -14.74 0.52 -2.17
CA ILE A 139 -15.01 -0.92 -2.33
C ILE A 139 -14.01 -1.78 -1.54
N GLY A 140 -14.22 -3.10 -1.54
CA GLY A 140 -13.25 -4.02 -0.95
C GLY A 140 -13.29 -4.12 0.56
N ASN A 141 -12.29 -4.82 1.10
CA ASN A 141 -12.12 -5.14 2.54
C ASN A 141 -10.70 -4.76 3.02
N PRO A 142 -10.27 -3.49 2.87
CA PRO A 142 -8.89 -3.05 3.11
C PRO A 142 -8.38 -3.27 4.54
N ALA A 143 -9.27 -3.25 5.53
CA ALA A 143 -8.91 -3.57 6.92
C ALA A 143 -8.34 -4.99 7.06
N VAL A 144 -8.84 -5.95 6.27
CA VAL A 144 -8.35 -7.35 6.25
C VAL A 144 -6.92 -7.41 5.71
N SER A 145 -6.60 -6.60 4.70
CA SER A 145 -5.23 -6.47 4.18
C SER A 145 -4.27 -5.96 5.25
N ILE A 146 -4.56 -4.83 5.90
CA ILE A 146 -3.61 -4.24 6.87
C ILE A 146 -3.43 -5.12 8.12
N ILE A 147 -4.47 -5.87 8.53
CA ILE A 147 -4.37 -6.85 9.63
C ILE A 147 -3.45 -7.99 9.22
N THR A 148 -3.62 -8.52 8.01
CA THR A 148 -2.80 -9.61 7.48
C THR A 148 -1.34 -9.18 7.33
N ASP A 149 -1.12 -7.99 6.75
CA ASP A 149 0.21 -7.40 6.54
C ASP A 149 0.94 -7.18 7.88
N ALA A 150 0.26 -6.56 8.86
CA ALA A 150 0.80 -6.37 10.20
C ALA A 150 1.16 -7.72 10.85
N TYR A 151 0.26 -8.71 10.79
CA TYR A 151 0.49 -10.02 11.40
C TYR A 151 1.68 -10.76 10.77
N ALA A 152 1.77 -10.77 9.45
CA ALA A 152 2.85 -11.40 8.68
C ALA A 152 4.21 -10.76 9.01
N LYS A 153 4.23 -9.44 9.24
CA LYS A 153 5.42 -8.66 9.62
C LYS A 153 5.72 -8.67 11.13
N GLY A 154 4.95 -9.39 11.94
CA GLY A 154 5.17 -9.51 13.39
C GLY A 154 4.65 -8.34 14.22
N ILE A 155 3.91 -7.40 13.62
CA ILE A 155 3.24 -6.29 14.30
C ILE A 155 1.90 -6.83 14.82
N ARG A 156 1.83 -7.21 16.10
CA ARG A 156 0.72 -8.02 16.65
C ARG A 156 0.12 -7.45 17.94
N ASN A 157 0.35 -6.17 18.23
CA ASN A 157 -0.15 -5.49 19.43
C ASN A 157 -1.62 -5.07 19.29
N PHE A 158 -2.49 -6.02 18.95
CA PHE A 158 -3.93 -5.84 18.81
C PHE A 158 -4.69 -7.10 19.22
N ASP A 159 -6.01 -7.00 19.42
CA ASP A 159 -6.86 -8.16 19.71
C ASP A 159 -6.97 -9.07 18.48
N ILE A 160 -6.04 -10.03 18.34
CA ILE A 160 -5.94 -10.96 17.21
C ILE A 160 -7.23 -11.77 17.04
N ALA A 161 -7.86 -12.20 18.14
CA ALA A 161 -9.04 -13.06 18.09
C ALA A 161 -10.24 -12.29 17.51
N LYS A 162 -10.47 -11.05 17.97
CA LYS A 162 -11.50 -10.18 17.41
C LYS A 162 -11.17 -9.71 16.01
N ALA A 163 -9.91 -9.32 15.75
CA ALA A 163 -9.45 -8.93 14.42
C ALA A 163 -9.72 -10.02 13.37
N TYR A 164 -9.41 -11.28 13.70
CA TYR A 164 -9.74 -12.41 12.83
C TYR A 164 -11.26 -12.59 12.65
N THR A 165 -12.02 -12.55 13.75
CA THR A 165 -13.48 -12.74 13.73
C THR A 165 -14.16 -11.72 12.83
N TYR A 166 -13.84 -10.43 13.01
CA TYR A 166 -14.39 -9.36 12.19
C TYR A 166 -13.85 -9.38 10.76
N SER A 167 -12.59 -9.80 10.53
CA SER A 167 -12.07 -10.01 9.17
C SER A 167 -12.90 -11.06 8.43
N ARG A 168 -13.20 -12.19 9.08
CA ARG A 168 -14.03 -13.26 8.51
C ARG A 168 -15.44 -12.79 8.22
N GLN A 169 -16.09 -12.13 9.19
CA GLN A 169 -17.45 -11.58 8.99
C GLN A 169 -17.50 -10.55 7.86
N THR A 170 -16.46 -9.72 7.73
CA THR A 170 -16.33 -8.75 6.63
C THR A 170 -16.24 -9.44 5.27
N VAL A 171 -15.36 -10.44 5.12
CA VAL A 171 -15.21 -11.19 3.86
C VAL A 171 -16.46 -12.01 3.53
N GLU A 172 -17.12 -12.63 4.51
CA GLU A 172 -18.40 -13.32 4.25
C GLU A 172 -19.51 -12.36 3.81
N LYS A 173 -19.51 -11.13 4.33
CA LYS A 173 -20.54 -10.14 4.02
C LYS A 173 -20.30 -9.43 2.69
N PHE A 174 -19.03 -9.18 2.33
CA PHE A 174 -18.64 -8.33 1.20
C PHE A 174 -17.58 -8.98 0.29
N GLY A 175 -17.50 -10.30 0.24
CA GLY A 175 -16.59 -11.04 -0.64
C GLY A 175 -17.24 -11.45 -1.97
N ASN A 176 -16.54 -12.28 -2.75
CA ASN A 176 -17.13 -12.92 -3.92
C ASN A 176 -18.13 -14.02 -3.54
N GLY A 177 -17.95 -14.60 -2.34
CA GLY A 177 -18.81 -15.65 -1.80
C GLY A 177 -18.85 -16.89 -2.69
N GLU A 178 -19.91 -17.69 -2.55
CA GLU A 178 -20.09 -18.93 -3.33
C GLU A 178 -20.33 -18.67 -4.83
N LYS A 179 -20.82 -17.48 -5.17
CA LYS A 179 -21.03 -17.06 -6.57
C LYS A 179 -19.70 -16.98 -7.33
N GLY A 180 -18.59 -16.72 -6.63
CA GLY A 180 -17.25 -16.66 -7.21
C GLY A 180 -17.00 -15.44 -8.11
N PHE A 181 -17.88 -14.44 -8.08
CA PHE A 181 -17.68 -13.13 -8.70
C PHE A 181 -18.69 -12.11 -8.16
N SER A 182 -18.31 -10.83 -8.26
CA SER A 182 -19.12 -9.66 -7.92
C SER A 182 -19.60 -8.93 -9.20
N ASP A 183 -20.38 -7.87 -9.07
CA ASP A 183 -21.05 -7.23 -10.21
C ASP A 183 -20.12 -6.45 -11.16
N GLY A 184 -18.81 -6.37 -10.85
CA GLY A 184 -17.80 -5.68 -11.65
C GLY A 184 -16.43 -6.36 -11.62
N ILE A 185 -15.55 -5.89 -12.49
CA ILE A 185 -14.11 -6.23 -12.52
C ILE A 185 -13.45 -5.76 -11.22
N SER A 186 -13.56 -4.48 -10.84
CA SER A 186 -12.85 -3.94 -9.67
C SER A 186 -13.22 -4.71 -8.39
N THR A 187 -14.52 -4.87 -8.13
CA THR A 187 -15.00 -5.58 -6.94
C THR A 187 -14.57 -7.05 -6.94
N THR A 188 -14.69 -7.76 -8.07
CA THR A 188 -14.30 -9.19 -8.12
C THR A 188 -12.81 -9.38 -7.88
N LEU A 189 -11.97 -8.57 -8.53
CA LEU A 189 -10.51 -8.67 -8.42
C LEU A 189 -10.03 -8.29 -7.02
N GLU A 190 -10.54 -7.19 -6.46
CA GLU A 190 -10.16 -6.77 -5.11
C GLU A 190 -10.67 -7.73 -4.04
N HIS A 191 -11.90 -8.23 -4.14
CA HIS A 191 -12.42 -9.24 -3.20
C HIS A 191 -11.59 -10.52 -3.25
N ALA A 192 -11.13 -10.95 -4.43
CA ALA A 192 -10.26 -12.12 -4.56
C ALA A 192 -8.92 -11.92 -3.81
N TYR A 193 -8.35 -10.71 -3.87
CA TYR A 193 -7.18 -10.35 -3.08
C TYR A 193 -7.44 -10.32 -1.57
N PHE A 194 -8.57 -9.78 -1.11
CA PHE A 194 -8.91 -9.78 0.32
C PHE A 194 -9.27 -11.17 0.86
N GLU A 195 -9.85 -12.04 0.03
CA GLU A 195 -10.03 -13.47 0.31
C GLU A 195 -8.67 -14.17 0.43
N TRP A 196 -7.69 -13.82 -0.41
CA TRP A 196 -6.32 -14.28 -0.24
C TRP A 196 -5.72 -13.80 1.09
N CYS A 197 -5.90 -12.53 1.46
CA CYS A 197 -5.41 -12.00 2.74
C CYS A 197 -5.99 -12.79 3.92
N LEU A 198 -7.30 -13.05 3.92
CA LEU A 198 -7.93 -13.85 4.97
C LEU A 198 -7.43 -15.30 4.99
N SER A 199 -7.15 -15.90 3.83
CA SER A 199 -6.50 -17.22 3.75
C SER A 199 -5.11 -17.20 4.41
N GLN A 200 -4.27 -16.20 4.13
CA GLN A 200 -2.95 -16.06 4.76
C GLN A 200 -3.08 -15.83 6.28
N LEU A 201 -4.01 -15.00 6.73
CA LEU A 201 -4.25 -14.79 8.15
C LEU A 201 -4.74 -16.08 8.84
N ALA A 202 -5.63 -16.85 8.20
CA ALA A 202 -6.09 -18.14 8.70
C ALA A 202 -4.93 -19.16 8.80
N HIS A 203 -4.05 -19.20 7.80
CA HIS A 203 -2.83 -20.01 7.81
C HIS A 203 -1.96 -19.68 9.03
N HIS A 204 -1.65 -18.39 9.21
CA HIS A 204 -0.84 -17.92 10.33
C HIS A 204 -1.43 -18.22 11.71
N LEU A 205 -2.76 -18.30 11.80
CA LEU A 205 -3.51 -18.60 13.02
C LEU A 205 -3.87 -20.08 13.18
N ASN A 206 -3.33 -20.96 12.34
CA ASN A 206 -3.59 -22.41 12.34
C ASN A 206 -5.09 -22.76 12.20
N LYS A 207 -5.76 -22.15 11.22
CA LYS A 207 -7.18 -22.37 10.91
C LYS A 207 -7.34 -23.00 9.51
N PRO A 208 -7.04 -24.30 9.36
CA PRO A 208 -6.87 -24.94 8.05
C PRO A 208 -8.14 -24.98 7.18
N GLU A 209 -9.33 -25.09 7.79
CA GLU A 209 -10.60 -25.07 7.03
C GLU A 209 -10.86 -23.71 6.39
N ASP A 210 -10.66 -22.63 7.15
CA ASP A 210 -10.81 -21.26 6.66
C ASP A 210 -9.69 -20.95 5.64
N GLU A 211 -8.44 -21.36 5.90
CA GLU A 211 -7.32 -21.21 4.96
C GLU A 211 -7.66 -21.81 3.58
N LYS A 212 -8.15 -23.06 3.56
CA LYS A 212 -8.52 -23.77 2.34
C LYS A 212 -9.71 -23.13 1.64
N LEU A 213 -10.75 -22.74 2.39
CA LEU A 213 -11.94 -22.10 1.85
C LEU A 213 -11.57 -20.79 1.13
N TYR A 214 -10.85 -19.91 1.81
CA TYR A 214 -10.53 -18.61 1.25
C TYR A 214 -9.43 -18.67 0.19
N ALA A 215 -8.53 -19.67 0.22
CA ALA A 215 -7.60 -19.93 -0.87
C ALA A 215 -8.32 -20.28 -2.18
N VAL A 216 -9.44 -21.02 -2.12
CA VAL A 216 -10.27 -21.28 -3.31
C VAL A 216 -10.96 -20.00 -3.77
N ARG A 217 -11.55 -19.22 -2.85
CA ARG A 217 -12.25 -17.97 -3.21
C ARG A 217 -11.29 -16.90 -3.77
N ALA A 218 -10.04 -16.87 -3.31
CA ALA A 218 -8.99 -16.02 -3.86
C ALA A 218 -8.72 -16.24 -5.36
N GLN A 219 -9.18 -17.35 -5.94
CA GLN A 219 -9.08 -17.65 -7.37
C GLN A 219 -10.29 -17.15 -8.18
N SER A 220 -11.24 -16.44 -7.55
CA SER A 220 -12.47 -15.92 -8.19
C SER A 220 -12.22 -15.00 -9.38
N TYR A 221 -11.05 -14.35 -9.46
CA TYR A 221 -10.67 -13.55 -10.62
C TYR A 221 -10.73 -14.35 -11.94
N ARG A 222 -10.47 -15.67 -11.90
CA ARG A 222 -10.55 -16.56 -13.06
C ARG A 222 -11.97 -16.64 -13.63
N ASN A 223 -12.99 -16.46 -12.80
CA ASN A 223 -14.40 -16.60 -13.20
C ASN A 223 -14.89 -15.45 -14.06
N ILE A 224 -14.20 -14.31 -14.06
CA ILE A 224 -14.53 -13.15 -14.89
C ILE A 224 -13.51 -12.90 -16.01
N PHE A 225 -12.60 -13.84 -16.26
CA PHE A 225 -11.72 -13.79 -17.42
C PHE A 225 -12.45 -14.35 -18.65
N ASP A 226 -12.67 -13.52 -19.67
CA ASP A 226 -13.31 -13.91 -20.91
C ASP A 226 -12.25 -14.17 -22.00
N PRO A 227 -12.04 -15.44 -22.40
CA PRO A 227 -11.03 -15.78 -23.41
C PRO A 227 -11.36 -15.22 -24.81
N SER A 228 -12.62 -14.86 -25.11
CA SER A 228 -12.99 -14.29 -26.41
C SER A 228 -12.44 -12.89 -26.64
N VAL A 229 -12.22 -12.13 -25.56
CA VAL A 229 -11.59 -10.81 -25.56
C VAL A 229 -10.21 -10.82 -24.87
N ASN A 230 -9.79 -11.99 -24.37
CA ASN A 230 -8.55 -12.23 -23.63
C ASN A 230 -8.33 -11.20 -22.50
N TRP A 231 -9.40 -10.90 -21.75
CA TRP A 231 -9.36 -9.92 -20.66
C TRP A 231 -10.47 -10.17 -19.64
N PHE A 232 -10.40 -9.47 -18.51
CA PHE A 232 -11.49 -9.44 -17.53
C PHE A 232 -12.71 -8.73 -18.10
N ARG A 233 -13.89 -9.32 -17.89
CA ARG A 233 -15.17 -8.82 -18.39
C ARG A 233 -16.23 -8.98 -17.30
N PRO A 234 -17.01 -7.94 -16.99
CA PRO A 234 -18.07 -8.05 -16.00
C PRO A 234 -19.17 -9.01 -16.46
N LYS A 235 -19.76 -9.70 -15.49
CA LYS A 235 -20.90 -10.60 -15.66
C LYS A 235 -22.14 -10.02 -14.98
N LYS A 236 -23.32 -10.25 -15.58
CA LYS A 236 -24.60 -10.01 -14.93
C LYS A 236 -24.79 -10.98 -13.76
N GLY A 237 -25.78 -10.71 -12.90
CA GLY A 237 -26.21 -11.65 -11.86
C GLY A 237 -26.55 -13.05 -12.39
N SER A 238 -27.02 -13.16 -13.64
CA SER A 238 -27.28 -14.44 -14.33
C SER A 238 -26.04 -15.24 -14.71
N GLY A 239 -24.84 -14.62 -14.68
CA GLY A 239 -23.58 -15.20 -15.16
C GLY A 239 -23.23 -14.85 -16.60
N ASP A 240 -24.15 -14.24 -17.36
CA ASP A 240 -23.90 -13.81 -18.74
C ASP A 240 -22.92 -12.62 -18.79
N TRP A 241 -22.02 -12.62 -19.76
CA TRP A 241 -21.11 -11.51 -20.00
C TRP A 241 -21.87 -10.23 -20.43
N LEU A 242 -21.48 -9.06 -19.91
CA LEU A 242 -21.93 -7.77 -20.46
C LEU A 242 -21.38 -7.56 -21.87
N PRO A 243 -22.08 -6.90 -22.82
CA PRO A 243 -21.55 -6.65 -24.16
C PRO A 243 -20.18 -5.98 -24.14
N TRP A 244 -19.23 -6.49 -24.93
CA TRP A 244 -17.90 -5.89 -25.01
C TRP A 244 -17.99 -4.49 -25.64
N PRO A 245 -17.46 -3.44 -24.99
CA PRO A 245 -17.61 -2.07 -25.46
C PRO A 245 -16.72 -1.80 -26.68
N GLU A 246 -17.10 -0.80 -27.48
CA GLU A 246 -16.38 -0.43 -28.71
C GLU A 246 -14.92 -0.03 -28.45
N LYS A 247 -14.67 0.76 -27.40
CA LYS A 247 -13.30 1.13 -26.96
C LYS A 247 -12.58 0.02 -26.20
N GLY A 248 -13.19 -1.15 -26.07
CA GLY A 248 -12.64 -2.32 -25.38
C GLY A 248 -12.13 -1.98 -23.98
N ARG A 249 -10.87 -2.35 -23.71
CA ARG A 249 -10.24 -2.22 -22.39
C ARG A 249 -10.07 -0.78 -21.90
N LEU A 250 -10.17 0.21 -22.80
CA LEU A 250 -10.04 1.64 -22.47
C LEU A 250 -11.38 2.29 -22.11
N THR A 251 -12.46 1.52 -22.06
CA THR A 251 -13.79 2.06 -21.70
C THR A 251 -13.85 2.34 -20.21
N GLN A 252 -13.80 3.61 -19.84
CA GLN A 252 -13.94 4.06 -18.45
C GLN A 252 -15.23 3.54 -17.81
N ASN A 253 -15.14 3.13 -16.54
CA ASN A 253 -16.23 2.62 -15.72
C ASN A 253 -16.92 1.34 -16.26
N TYR A 254 -16.32 0.62 -17.23
CA TYR A 254 -16.87 -0.65 -17.71
C TYR A 254 -16.60 -1.79 -16.70
N GLY A 255 -17.47 -1.91 -15.70
CA GLY A 255 -17.30 -2.84 -14.58
C GLY A 255 -16.16 -2.44 -13.63
N CYS A 256 -15.62 -1.23 -13.79
CA CYS A 256 -14.50 -0.72 -13.01
C CYS A 256 -14.95 0.48 -12.16
N VAL A 257 -14.33 0.65 -11.00
CA VAL A 257 -14.50 1.82 -10.13
C VAL A 257 -13.36 2.78 -10.43
N GLU A 258 -13.72 3.99 -10.86
CA GLU A 258 -12.80 5.11 -11.15
C GLU A 258 -11.61 4.77 -12.07
N SER A 259 -11.85 3.82 -12.96
CA SER A 259 -10.83 3.28 -13.86
C SER A 259 -11.48 2.58 -15.04
N ASN A 260 -10.66 2.04 -15.93
CA ASN A 260 -11.07 1.17 -17.03
C ASN A 260 -10.53 -0.27 -16.85
N PRO A 261 -10.99 -1.23 -17.66
CA PRO A 261 -10.49 -2.60 -17.59
C PRO A 261 -8.98 -2.73 -17.74
N TYR A 262 -8.32 -1.89 -18.55
CA TYR A 262 -6.87 -1.96 -18.74
C TYR A 262 -6.11 -1.59 -17.46
N GLN A 263 -6.60 -0.58 -16.73
CA GLN A 263 -6.04 -0.13 -15.45
C GLN A 263 -6.30 -1.14 -14.34
N GLN A 264 -7.57 -1.52 -14.14
CA GLN A 264 -7.97 -2.42 -13.06
C GLN A 264 -7.49 -3.87 -13.27
N GLY A 265 -7.38 -4.30 -14.53
CA GLY A 265 -7.11 -5.70 -14.88
C GLY A 265 -5.75 -6.21 -14.41
N TRP A 266 -4.86 -5.35 -13.94
CA TRP A 266 -3.59 -5.76 -13.34
C TRP A 266 -3.71 -6.13 -11.86
N PHE A 267 -4.87 -5.93 -11.21
CA PHE A 267 -5.06 -6.13 -9.78
C PHE A 267 -5.27 -7.61 -9.41
N VAL A 268 -4.26 -8.44 -9.62
CA VAL A 268 -4.16 -9.82 -9.11
C VAL A 268 -2.81 -10.01 -8.41
N PRO A 269 -2.47 -9.16 -7.41
CA PRO A 269 -1.14 -9.11 -6.84
C PRO A 269 -0.74 -10.41 -6.10
N HIS A 270 -1.73 -11.16 -5.62
CA HIS A 270 -1.57 -12.40 -4.89
C HIS A 270 -1.31 -13.64 -5.76
N ASP A 271 -1.57 -13.57 -7.07
CA ASP A 271 -1.40 -14.70 -8.00
C ASP A 271 -1.02 -14.23 -9.41
N LEU A 272 0.12 -13.55 -9.51
CA LEU A 272 0.57 -12.96 -10.77
C LEU A 272 0.86 -14.00 -11.86
N GLU A 273 1.38 -15.17 -11.49
CA GLU A 273 1.62 -16.27 -12.42
C GLU A 273 0.29 -16.83 -12.95
N GLY A 274 -0.72 -16.99 -12.08
CA GLY A 274 -2.06 -17.38 -12.48
C GLY A 274 -2.72 -16.39 -13.44
N MET A 275 -2.58 -15.08 -13.19
CA MET A 275 -3.02 -14.02 -14.09
C MET A 275 -2.27 -14.07 -15.43
N ALA A 276 -0.94 -14.22 -15.40
CA ALA A 276 -0.13 -14.25 -16.61
C ALA A 276 -0.49 -15.45 -17.50
N ASN A 277 -0.76 -16.61 -16.91
CA ASN A 277 -1.22 -17.79 -17.65
C ASN A 277 -2.56 -17.54 -18.37
N LEU A 278 -3.52 -16.88 -17.73
CA LEU A 278 -4.78 -16.51 -18.39
C LEU A 278 -4.55 -15.57 -19.58
N MET A 279 -3.64 -14.60 -19.43
CA MET A 279 -3.38 -13.57 -20.43
C MET A 279 -2.52 -14.06 -21.62
N GLY A 280 -2.09 -15.32 -21.61
CA GLY A 280 -1.30 -15.94 -22.68
C GLY A 280 0.21 -15.98 -22.39
N GLY A 281 0.59 -15.98 -21.12
CA GLY A 281 1.97 -16.15 -20.65
C GLY A 281 2.71 -14.84 -20.37
N ARG A 282 3.81 -14.97 -19.63
CA ARG A 282 4.66 -13.88 -19.13
C ARG A 282 5.11 -12.90 -20.23
N GLU A 283 5.57 -13.40 -21.38
CA GLU A 283 6.04 -12.54 -22.47
C GLU A 283 4.96 -11.62 -23.02
N LYS A 284 3.71 -12.13 -23.15
CA LYS A 284 2.58 -11.35 -23.65
C LYS A 284 2.15 -10.31 -22.62
N VAL A 285 2.14 -10.66 -21.34
CA VAL A 285 1.89 -9.71 -20.25
C VAL A 285 2.92 -8.60 -20.23
N ILE A 286 4.22 -8.92 -20.33
CA ILE A 286 5.28 -7.88 -20.35
C ILE A 286 5.09 -6.94 -21.53
N LYS A 287 4.80 -7.44 -22.74
CA LYS A 287 4.53 -6.59 -23.91
C LYS A 287 3.33 -5.67 -23.71
N ASP A 288 2.26 -6.19 -23.10
CA ASP A 288 1.05 -5.42 -22.84
C ASP A 288 1.26 -4.38 -21.72
N LEU A 289 2.06 -4.69 -20.69
CA LEU A 289 2.51 -3.71 -19.69
C LEU A 289 3.41 -2.63 -20.30
N ILE A 290 4.34 -3.00 -21.20
CA ILE A 290 5.16 -2.01 -21.92
C ILE A 290 4.24 -1.06 -22.69
N SER A 291 3.27 -1.60 -23.44
CA SER A 291 2.29 -0.77 -24.15
C SER A 291 1.47 0.11 -23.20
N PHE A 292 1.10 -0.40 -22.01
CA PHE A 292 0.38 0.36 -21.00
C PHE A 292 1.15 1.60 -20.57
N PHE A 293 2.45 1.46 -20.29
CA PHE A 293 3.26 2.61 -19.89
C PHE A 293 3.73 3.49 -21.06
N GLU A 294 4.04 2.94 -22.24
CA GLU A 294 4.53 3.74 -23.37
C GLU A 294 3.47 4.70 -23.96
N ASN A 295 2.19 4.47 -23.68
CA ASN A 295 1.10 5.36 -24.08
C ASN A 295 0.68 6.36 -22.98
N VAL A 296 1.38 6.40 -21.84
CA VAL A 296 1.06 7.36 -20.77
C VAL A 296 1.41 8.80 -21.20
N PRO A 297 0.48 9.77 -21.07
CA PRO A 297 0.78 11.18 -21.35
C PRO A 297 1.81 11.73 -20.36
N GLU A 298 2.50 12.81 -20.75
CA GLU A 298 3.62 13.37 -19.98
C GLU A 298 3.23 13.71 -18.53
N ASP A 299 2.06 14.31 -18.34
CA ASP A 299 1.50 14.75 -17.06
C ASP A 299 0.95 13.60 -16.18
N MET A 300 0.84 12.38 -16.70
CA MET A 300 0.31 11.19 -16.03
C MET A 300 -1.11 11.33 -15.43
N LEU A 301 -1.83 12.39 -15.78
CA LEU A 301 -3.05 12.84 -15.11
C LEU A 301 -4.31 12.38 -15.87
N TRP A 302 -5.25 11.75 -15.17
CA TRP A 302 -6.60 11.38 -15.64
C TRP A 302 -6.67 10.79 -17.07
N ASN A 303 -5.83 9.79 -17.35
CA ASN A 303 -5.72 9.16 -18.67
C ASN A 303 -6.22 7.71 -18.70
N ASP A 304 -6.27 7.08 -19.89
CA ASP A 304 -6.79 5.72 -20.09
C ASP A 304 -5.73 4.61 -19.89
N TYR A 305 -4.47 4.98 -19.69
CA TYR A 305 -3.33 4.09 -19.53
C TYR A 305 -2.84 4.12 -18.07
N TYR A 306 -1.54 4.25 -17.81
CA TYR A 306 -1.04 4.43 -16.45
C TYR A 306 -1.49 5.79 -15.89
N ASN A 307 -2.58 5.81 -15.14
CA ASN A 307 -3.12 7.00 -14.50
C ASN A 307 -2.61 7.11 -13.06
N HIS A 308 -1.48 7.78 -12.85
CA HIS A 308 -0.90 7.92 -11.51
C HIS A 308 -1.79 8.77 -10.57
N ALA A 309 -2.77 9.47 -11.12
CA ALA A 309 -3.75 10.22 -10.33
C ALA A 309 -4.69 9.37 -9.47
N ASN A 310 -4.68 8.04 -9.64
CA ASN A 310 -5.58 7.14 -8.95
C ASN A 310 -4.95 5.76 -8.66
N GLU A 311 -5.33 5.21 -7.53
CA GLU A 311 -4.78 4.05 -6.83
C GLU A 311 -4.79 2.70 -7.55
N PRO A 312 -5.76 2.37 -8.45
CA PRO A 312 -5.83 1.05 -9.08
C PRO A 312 -4.57 0.63 -9.84
N VAL A 313 -3.74 1.59 -10.27
CA VAL A 313 -2.52 1.33 -11.03
C VAL A 313 -1.24 1.44 -10.21
N HIS A 314 -1.30 1.82 -8.93
CA HIS A 314 -0.10 2.14 -8.15
C HIS A 314 0.87 0.96 -8.00
N HIS A 315 0.38 -0.28 -8.00
CA HIS A 315 1.22 -1.49 -7.89
C HIS A 315 1.83 -1.93 -9.23
N VAL A 316 1.30 -1.45 -10.37
CA VAL A 316 1.62 -1.95 -11.72
C VAL A 316 3.11 -1.83 -12.11
N PRO A 317 3.85 -0.75 -11.78
CA PRO A 317 5.26 -0.62 -12.18
C PRO A 317 6.13 -1.73 -11.61
N PHE A 318 5.75 -2.27 -10.46
CA PHE A 318 6.53 -3.26 -9.72
C PHE A 318 6.23 -4.70 -10.19
N LEU A 319 5.18 -4.91 -10.98
CA LEU A 319 4.89 -6.22 -11.58
C LEU A 319 6.02 -6.69 -12.49
N PHE A 320 6.76 -5.77 -13.11
CA PHE A 320 7.93 -6.12 -13.92
C PHE A 320 9.01 -6.89 -13.13
N ASN A 321 9.21 -6.60 -11.84
CA ASN A 321 10.13 -7.39 -11.01
C ASN A 321 9.67 -8.85 -10.89
N ARG A 322 8.36 -9.06 -10.65
CA ARG A 322 7.78 -10.41 -10.54
C ARG A 322 7.71 -11.16 -11.86
N LEU A 323 7.75 -10.43 -12.98
CA LEU A 323 7.75 -10.99 -14.33
C LEU A 323 9.17 -11.14 -14.90
N GLY A 324 10.23 -10.95 -14.12
CA GLY A 324 11.62 -11.13 -14.58
C GLY A 324 12.08 -10.04 -15.56
N ALA A 325 11.56 -8.83 -15.44
CA ALA A 325 12.00 -7.66 -16.20
C ALA A 325 12.34 -6.45 -15.30
N PRO A 326 13.18 -6.61 -14.26
CA PRO A 326 13.35 -5.60 -13.21
C PRO A 326 13.86 -4.25 -13.69
N TRP A 327 14.57 -4.20 -14.82
CA TRP A 327 15.00 -2.92 -15.41
C TRP A 327 13.82 -2.04 -15.85
N LEU A 328 12.64 -2.61 -16.12
CA LEU A 328 11.44 -1.83 -16.42
C LEU A 328 10.80 -1.22 -15.16
N THR A 329 10.81 -1.94 -14.03
CA THR A 329 10.45 -1.35 -12.72
C THR A 329 11.34 -0.14 -12.43
N GLN A 330 12.65 -0.30 -12.60
CA GLN A 330 13.64 0.76 -12.36
C GLN A 330 13.41 1.99 -13.26
N ARG A 331 13.12 1.77 -14.55
CA ARG A 331 12.78 2.85 -15.48
C ARG A 331 11.52 3.58 -15.03
N TRP A 332 10.41 2.87 -14.88
CA TRP A 332 9.10 3.50 -14.67
C TRP A 332 8.97 4.14 -13.29
N THR A 333 9.53 3.55 -12.24
CA THR A 333 9.56 4.18 -10.91
C THR A 333 10.29 5.52 -10.93
N ARG A 334 11.43 5.63 -11.64
CA ARG A 334 12.13 6.92 -11.81
C ARG A 334 11.35 7.93 -12.64
N GLU A 335 10.72 7.49 -13.73
CA GLU A 335 9.89 8.36 -14.57
C GLU A 335 8.71 8.92 -13.77
N ILE A 336 8.00 8.06 -13.04
CA ILE A 336 6.85 8.46 -12.22
C ILE A 336 7.30 9.44 -11.13
N CYS A 337 8.33 9.10 -10.33
CA CYS A 337 8.85 10.04 -9.32
C CYS A 337 9.22 11.41 -9.90
N SER A 338 9.73 11.47 -11.14
CA SER A 338 10.13 12.74 -11.76
C SER A 338 8.99 13.53 -12.42
N ARG A 339 7.91 12.87 -12.85
CA ARG A 339 6.84 13.47 -13.65
C ARG A 339 5.55 13.68 -12.87
N ALA A 340 5.34 12.93 -11.80
CA ALA A 340 4.11 12.95 -11.01
C ALA A 340 4.21 13.79 -9.73
N TYR A 341 5.42 14.21 -9.36
CA TYR A 341 5.70 14.88 -8.09
C TYR A 341 6.56 16.12 -8.31
N HIS A 342 6.07 17.26 -7.86
CA HIS A 342 6.71 18.56 -8.04
C HIS A 342 6.64 19.38 -6.76
N ASN A 343 7.64 20.22 -6.52
CA ASN A 343 7.66 21.19 -5.44
C ASN A 343 6.85 22.44 -5.80
N SER A 344 5.54 22.27 -5.95
CA SER A 344 4.59 23.32 -6.31
C SER A 344 3.24 23.12 -5.62
N VAL A 345 2.38 24.14 -5.67
CA VAL A 345 1.02 24.07 -5.10
C VAL A 345 0.21 22.92 -5.72
N GLU A 346 0.30 22.75 -7.04
CA GLU A 346 -0.29 21.63 -7.79
C GLU A 346 0.73 20.49 -7.97
N GLY A 347 1.49 20.21 -6.91
CA GLY A 347 2.67 19.34 -6.96
C GLY A 347 2.38 17.85 -7.11
N LEU A 348 1.14 17.41 -6.88
CA LEU A 348 0.72 16.02 -7.01
C LEU A 348 -0.25 15.88 -8.18
N VAL A 349 -0.09 14.82 -8.96
CA VAL A 349 -0.95 14.54 -10.13
C VAL A 349 -2.27 13.86 -9.76
N GLY A 350 -2.87 14.16 -8.60
CA GLY A 350 -4.09 13.52 -8.12
C GLY A 350 -4.47 13.99 -6.72
N ASN A 351 -5.51 13.40 -6.15
CA ASN A 351 -5.82 13.58 -4.74
C ASN A 351 -4.71 12.96 -3.88
N GLU A 352 -4.47 13.49 -2.68
CA GLU A 352 -3.39 12.99 -1.82
C GLU A 352 -3.77 11.67 -1.10
N ASP A 353 -5.08 11.50 -0.88
CA ASP A 353 -5.74 10.32 -0.32
C ASP A 353 -5.12 9.80 0.98
N ILE A 354 -4.97 10.73 1.93
CA ILE A 354 -4.61 10.46 3.33
C ILE A 354 -3.24 9.76 3.43
N GLY A 355 -2.26 10.30 2.71
CA GLY A 355 -0.89 9.82 2.66
C GLY A 355 -0.64 8.79 1.58
N GLN A 356 -1.63 8.31 0.81
CA GLN A 356 -1.43 7.23 -0.14
C GLN A 356 -0.49 7.62 -1.29
N MET A 357 -0.74 8.76 -1.95
CA MET A 357 0.13 9.26 -3.01
C MET A 357 1.53 9.58 -2.50
N SER A 358 1.62 10.20 -1.33
CA SER A 358 2.91 10.56 -0.73
C SER A 358 3.70 9.32 -0.28
N ALA A 359 3.03 8.31 0.26
CA ALA A 359 3.68 7.07 0.68
C ALA A 359 4.20 6.27 -0.52
N TRP A 360 3.49 6.28 -1.65
CA TRP A 360 4.00 5.70 -2.89
C TRP A 360 5.34 6.33 -3.27
N TYR A 361 5.43 7.66 -3.25
CA TYR A 361 6.68 8.38 -3.54
C TYR A 361 7.77 8.07 -2.53
N VAL A 362 7.48 8.16 -1.23
CA VAL A 362 8.46 7.92 -0.16
C VAL A 362 9.07 6.52 -0.31
N LEU A 363 8.25 5.51 -0.52
CA LEU A 363 8.69 4.13 -0.76
C LEU A 363 9.51 4.03 -2.05
N ALA A 364 8.93 4.39 -3.20
CA ALA A 364 9.56 4.21 -4.50
C ALA A 364 10.87 5.02 -4.65
N ALA A 365 10.90 6.27 -4.18
CA ALA A 365 12.09 7.12 -4.19
C ALA A 365 13.18 6.64 -3.22
N SER A 366 12.79 5.92 -2.16
CA SER A 366 13.73 5.28 -1.23
C SER A 366 14.36 4.00 -1.78
N GLY A 367 13.79 3.39 -2.82
CA GLY A 367 14.31 2.16 -3.40
C GLY A 367 13.47 0.91 -3.16
N LEU A 368 12.28 1.02 -2.55
CA LEU A 368 11.48 -0.13 -2.12
C LEU A 368 9.99 0.10 -2.38
N HIS A 369 9.21 -0.92 -2.74
CA HIS A 369 7.75 -0.80 -2.71
C HIS A 369 7.06 -2.18 -2.60
N PRO A 370 5.99 -2.35 -1.81
CA PRO A 370 5.21 -3.59 -1.80
C PRO A 370 4.36 -3.73 -3.08
N VAL A 371 4.13 -4.96 -3.53
CA VAL A 371 3.12 -5.23 -4.59
C VAL A 371 1.84 -5.78 -3.99
N CYS A 372 1.96 -6.62 -2.96
CA CYS A 372 0.86 -7.38 -2.40
C CYS A 372 0.89 -7.26 -0.86
N PRO A 373 0.41 -6.15 -0.26
CA PRO A 373 0.33 -6.06 1.20
C PRO A 373 -0.32 -7.32 1.80
N GLY A 374 0.26 -7.89 2.85
CA GLY A 374 -0.08 -9.23 3.36
C GLY A 374 1.03 -10.27 3.18
N GLU A 375 1.96 -10.06 2.25
CA GLU A 375 3.27 -10.74 2.21
C GLU A 375 4.39 -9.79 2.70
N THR A 376 5.52 -10.39 3.08
CA THR A 376 6.69 -9.67 3.59
C THR A 376 7.63 -9.15 2.50
N ARG A 377 7.30 -9.35 1.22
CA ARG A 377 8.17 -9.00 0.09
C ARG A 377 8.02 -7.53 -0.30
N LEU A 378 9.15 -6.82 -0.38
CA LEU A 378 9.25 -5.49 -0.97
C LEU A 378 10.09 -5.54 -2.24
N GLU A 379 9.55 -5.05 -3.34
CA GLU A 379 10.23 -4.94 -4.62
C GLU A 379 11.30 -3.85 -4.55
N ILE A 380 12.51 -4.13 -5.03
CA ILE A 380 13.57 -3.13 -5.15
C ILE A 380 13.29 -2.27 -6.40
N THR A 381 13.24 -0.96 -6.21
CA THR A 381 13.03 0.04 -7.25
C THR A 381 14.36 0.70 -7.63
N SER A 382 14.33 1.80 -8.39
CA SER A 382 15.51 2.64 -8.58
C SER A 382 15.43 3.88 -7.67
N PRO A 383 16.29 3.98 -6.63
CA PRO A 383 16.25 5.11 -5.71
C PRO A 383 16.48 6.45 -6.41
N VAL A 384 15.86 7.50 -5.89
CA VAL A 384 16.13 8.89 -6.30
C VAL A 384 17.41 9.40 -5.63
N PHE A 385 17.61 9.04 -4.36
CA PHE A 385 18.71 9.49 -3.51
C PHE A 385 19.89 8.52 -3.54
N SER A 386 21.12 9.01 -3.32
CA SER A 386 22.32 8.16 -3.29
C SER A 386 22.45 7.37 -1.98
N LYS A 387 21.81 7.85 -0.90
CA LYS A 387 21.74 7.12 0.37
C LYS A 387 20.44 7.43 1.08
N ILE A 388 19.82 6.38 1.61
CA ILE A 388 18.59 6.43 2.39
C ILE A 388 18.83 5.66 3.68
N THR A 389 18.58 6.28 4.81
CA THR A 389 18.70 5.66 6.14
C THR A 389 17.36 5.67 6.83
N ILE A 390 16.79 4.49 7.05
CA ILE A 390 15.53 4.29 7.76
C ILE A 390 15.85 3.97 9.23
N ARG A 391 15.32 4.76 10.16
CA ARG A 391 15.39 4.47 11.60
C ARG A 391 14.32 3.45 11.94
N LEU A 392 14.72 2.38 12.62
CA LEU A 392 13.84 1.28 12.98
C LEU A 392 13.46 1.38 14.46
N ASP A 393 12.20 1.08 14.77
CA ASP A 393 11.70 1.09 16.14
C ASP A 393 12.20 -0.15 16.90
N PRO A 394 12.98 -0.01 17.99
CA PRO A 394 13.53 -1.14 18.74
C PRO A 394 12.48 -2.05 19.40
N ARG A 395 11.22 -1.61 19.48
CA ARG A 395 10.10 -2.44 19.95
C ARG A 395 9.68 -3.48 18.91
N TYR A 396 9.94 -3.22 17.63
CA TYR A 396 9.49 -4.02 16.49
C TYR A 396 10.64 -4.54 15.61
N ALA A 397 11.85 -4.02 15.79
CA ALA A 397 13.02 -4.35 14.98
C ALA A 397 14.23 -4.75 15.84
N GLN A 398 15.06 -5.64 15.29
CA GLN A 398 16.32 -6.08 15.91
C GLN A 398 17.45 -5.09 15.62
N GLY A 399 17.43 -4.51 14.41
CA GLY A 399 18.37 -3.48 13.99
C GLY A 399 17.93 -2.08 14.43
N LYS A 400 18.88 -1.15 14.49
CA LYS A 400 18.60 0.27 14.76
C LYS A 400 18.27 1.04 13.48
N THR A 401 18.94 0.69 12.39
CA THR A 401 18.77 1.33 11.08
C THR A 401 18.87 0.32 9.96
N PHE A 402 18.15 0.59 8.88
CA PHE A 402 18.35 -0.06 7.59
C PHE A 402 18.74 1.01 6.56
N THR A 403 19.83 0.77 5.84
CA THR A 403 20.40 1.74 4.90
C THR A 403 20.36 1.19 3.48
N ILE A 404 19.94 2.01 2.52
CA ILE A 404 20.07 1.73 1.09
C ILE A 404 21.11 2.70 0.55
N GLU A 405 22.20 2.19 -0.01
CA GLU A 405 23.27 2.98 -0.61
C GLU A 405 23.34 2.72 -2.12
N ALA A 406 22.99 3.72 -2.93
CA ALA A 406 22.99 3.65 -4.37
C ALA A 406 24.26 4.30 -4.93
N GLN A 407 25.29 3.50 -5.16
CA GLN A 407 26.58 3.92 -5.68
C GLN A 407 26.45 4.37 -7.13
N ASP A 408 27.10 5.48 -7.48
CA ASP A 408 27.05 6.13 -8.78
C ASP A 408 25.63 6.57 -9.22
N ASN A 409 24.67 6.69 -8.29
CA ASN A 409 23.31 7.13 -8.60
C ASN A 409 23.27 8.54 -9.19
N SER A 410 22.51 8.70 -10.28
CA SER A 410 22.23 9.99 -10.90
C SER A 410 20.98 9.91 -11.78
N VAL A 411 20.55 11.03 -12.36
CA VAL A 411 19.46 11.06 -13.36
C VAL A 411 19.75 10.11 -14.55
N LYS A 412 21.03 9.97 -14.92
CA LYS A 412 21.49 9.08 -15.98
C LYS A 412 21.63 7.64 -15.47
N ASN A 413 22.26 7.45 -14.32
CA ASN A 413 22.55 6.13 -13.74
C ASN A 413 21.38 5.66 -12.88
N ARG A 414 20.33 5.16 -13.55
CA ARG A 414 19.10 4.71 -12.90
C ARG A 414 18.92 3.19 -12.83
N TYR A 415 19.81 2.42 -13.44
CA TYR A 415 19.66 0.97 -13.52
C TYR A 415 20.61 0.26 -12.56
N ILE A 416 20.11 -0.72 -11.83
CA ILE A 416 20.91 -1.54 -10.93
C ILE A 416 21.73 -2.54 -11.75
N GLN A 417 23.05 -2.52 -11.54
CA GLN A 417 24.01 -3.40 -12.18
C GLN A 417 24.38 -4.59 -11.30
N GLY A 418 24.25 -4.42 -9.97
CA GLY A 418 24.52 -5.43 -8.96
C GLY A 418 24.09 -4.93 -7.59
N ALA A 419 23.94 -5.84 -6.63
CA ALA A 419 23.61 -5.48 -5.26
C ALA A 419 24.32 -6.38 -4.25
N THR A 420 24.53 -5.85 -3.04
CA THR A 420 24.93 -6.62 -1.87
C THR A 420 24.06 -6.26 -0.69
N LEU A 421 23.73 -7.25 0.13
CA LEU A 421 23.07 -7.07 1.42
C LEU A 421 24.05 -7.47 2.52
N ASN A 422 24.45 -6.50 3.34
CA ASN A 422 25.44 -6.69 4.40
C ASN A 422 26.76 -7.29 3.88
N GLY A 423 27.22 -6.80 2.72
CA GLY A 423 28.45 -7.25 2.04
C GLY A 423 28.34 -8.59 1.30
N LYS A 424 27.19 -9.28 1.37
CA LYS A 424 26.95 -10.52 0.63
C LYS A 424 26.22 -10.24 -0.68
N THR A 425 26.62 -10.89 -1.76
CA THR A 425 25.95 -10.75 -3.07
C THR A 425 24.44 -10.96 -2.95
N TRP A 426 23.70 -10.00 -3.51
CA TRP A 426 22.24 -10.03 -3.56
C TRP A 426 21.78 -9.96 -5.02
N ASN A 427 21.32 -11.09 -5.55
CA ASN A 427 20.84 -11.19 -6.93
C ASN A 427 19.32 -11.32 -7.03
N LYS A 428 18.59 -10.72 -6.09
CA LYS A 428 17.13 -10.68 -6.07
C LYS A 428 16.68 -9.24 -6.32
N CYS A 429 15.66 -9.05 -7.14
CA CYS A 429 15.00 -7.74 -7.36
C CYS A 429 14.01 -7.36 -6.24
N TYR A 430 14.12 -7.99 -5.08
CA TYR A 430 13.28 -7.75 -3.92
C TYR A 430 14.08 -7.96 -2.64
N ILE A 431 13.54 -7.46 -1.53
CA ILE A 431 14.01 -7.71 -0.17
C ILE A 431 12.85 -8.18 0.70
N ASP A 432 13.12 -9.01 1.69
CA ASP A 432 12.12 -9.40 2.67
C ASP A 432 12.09 -8.40 3.83
N TYR A 433 10.91 -8.15 4.39
CA TYR A 433 10.73 -7.31 5.57
C TYR A 433 11.62 -7.74 6.74
N ALA A 434 11.84 -9.04 6.93
CA ALA A 434 12.75 -9.59 7.95
C ALA A 434 14.23 -9.21 7.75
N ASP A 435 14.64 -8.89 6.53
CA ASP A 435 15.98 -8.38 6.25
C ASP A 435 16.08 -6.88 6.58
N ILE A 436 14.99 -6.12 6.37
CA ILE A 436 14.90 -4.70 6.74
C ILE A 436 14.95 -4.54 8.26
N ILE A 437 14.09 -5.22 9.02
CA ILE A 437 14.00 -5.04 10.49
C ILE A 437 15.20 -5.60 11.26
N ARG A 438 16.02 -6.43 10.61
CA ARG A 438 17.32 -6.86 11.17
C ARG A 438 18.35 -5.74 11.12
N GLY A 439 18.10 -4.73 10.29
CA GLY A 439 19.01 -3.64 10.01
C GLY A 439 20.20 -4.05 9.15
N GLY A 440 21.04 -3.05 8.87
CA GLY A 440 22.21 -3.20 8.02
C GLY A 440 22.10 -2.39 6.73
N THR A 441 22.78 -2.84 5.68
CA THR A 441 22.96 -2.05 4.45
C THR A 441 22.71 -2.88 3.19
N LEU A 442 21.80 -2.41 2.34
CA LEU A 442 21.64 -2.81 0.95
C LEU A 442 22.43 -1.83 0.08
N THR A 443 23.53 -2.29 -0.53
CA THR A 443 24.32 -1.49 -1.47
C THR A 443 23.94 -1.87 -2.89
N LEU A 444 23.56 -0.89 -3.71
CA LEU A 444 23.20 -0.99 -5.11
C LEU A 444 24.28 -0.33 -5.96
N GLN A 445 24.84 -1.05 -6.93
CA GLN A 445 25.71 -0.46 -7.95
C GLN A 445 24.84 0.05 -9.10
N MET A 446 24.81 1.36 -9.34
CA MET A 446 23.98 1.95 -10.38
C MET A 446 24.75 2.12 -11.70
N GLY A 447 24.02 2.20 -12.81
CA GLY A 447 24.57 2.36 -14.16
C GLY A 447 23.56 2.96 -15.13
N ALA A 448 24.05 3.43 -16.28
CA ALA A 448 23.27 4.18 -17.26
C ALA A 448 22.37 3.30 -18.15
N GLY A 449 22.73 2.03 -18.35
CA GLY A 449 22.00 1.07 -19.18
C GLY A 449 21.38 -0.05 -18.35
N PRO A 450 20.30 -0.68 -18.84
CA PRO A 450 19.67 -1.80 -18.15
C PRO A 450 20.63 -2.99 -18.06
N ASN A 451 20.86 -3.52 -16.85
CA ASN A 451 21.43 -4.86 -16.69
C ASN A 451 20.28 -5.87 -16.71
N LYS A 452 20.14 -6.58 -17.83
CA LYS A 452 19.10 -7.62 -17.98
C LYS A 452 19.44 -8.94 -17.33
N GLU A 453 20.62 -9.08 -16.71
CA GLU A 453 21.06 -10.31 -16.03
C GLU A 453 20.93 -10.23 -14.50
N TRP A 454 20.68 -9.03 -13.95
CA TRP A 454 20.52 -8.85 -12.50
C TRP A 454 19.05 -8.96 -12.08
N GLY A 455 18.80 -9.69 -10.98
CA GLY A 455 17.49 -9.73 -10.34
C GLY A 455 16.41 -10.47 -11.11
N ASN A 456 16.78 -11.36 -12.04
CA ASN A 456 15.86 -12.24 -12.77
C ASN A 456 15.43 -13.47 -11.97
#